data_AF-A0A6N7ZUW9-F1
#
_entry.id   AF-A0A6N7ZUW9-F1
#
_cell.length_a   1.000
_cell.length_b   1.000
_cell.length_c   1.000
_cell.angle_alpha   90.00
_cell.angle_beta   90.00
_cell.angle_gamma   90.00
#
_symmetry.space_group_name_H-M   'P 1'
#
loop_
_entity.id
_entity.type
_entity.pdbx_description
1 polymer ?
#
loop_
_entity_poly.entity_id
_entity_poly.type
_entity_poly.pdbx_seq_one_letter_code
_entity_poly.pdbx_strand_id
1 'polypeptide(L)'
;MDFISMMKQTAESVIRGGGLIVNVALLGAFMLGALFSYDAAIFRFERAGGLPDVSVSYLLELASSPDILARGVDYLLAWLFACACVGLTWMSILGARWFYHACLRTVLS
;
A
#
# COMPACT_ATOMS: atom_id res chain seq x y z
N MET A 1 44.44 -12.68 -5.64
CA MET A 1 43.37 -11.66 -5.60
C MET A 1 43.96 -10.46 -4.89
N ASP A 2 44.14 -9.34 -5.59
CA ASP A 2 44.80 -8.16 -5.00
C ASP A 2 43.89 -7.50 -3.99
N PHE A 3 44.48 -6.85 -2.98
CA PHE A 3 43.75 -6.20 -1.89
C PHE A 3 42.62 -5.28 -2.38
N ILE A 4 42.85 -4.54 -3.47
CA ILE A 4 41.84 -3.66 -4.09
C ILE A 4 40.64 -4.46 -4.63
N SER A 5 40.88 -5.61 -5.27
CA SER A 5 39.80 -6.47 -5.79
C SER A 5 38.98 -7.10 -4.65
N MET A 6 39.65 -7.49 -3.55
CA MET A 6 38.98 -8.02 -2.36
C MET A 6 38.07 -6.98 -1.71
N MET A 7 38.55 -5.75 -1.52
CA MET A 7 37.73 -4.67 -0.96
C MET A 7 36.50 -4.34 -1.82
N LYS A 8 36.65 -4.34 -3.16
CA LYS A 8 35.52 -4.12 -4.08
C LYS A 8 34.46 -5.20 -3.93
N GLN A 9 34.86 -6.47 -3.90
CA GLN A 9 33.92 -7.58 -3.75
C GLN A 9 33.17 -7.54 -2.41
N THR A 10 33.86 -7.18 -1.32
CA THR A 10 33.22 -7.00 0.00
C THR A 10 32.22 -5.86 -0.02
N ALA A 11 32.58 -4.69 -0.58
CA ALA A 11 31.68 -3.55 -0.67
C ALA A 11 30.43 -3.87 -1.51
N GLU A 12 30.58 -4.56 -2.65
CA GLU A 12 29.45 -5.00 -3.46
C GLU A 12 28.52 -5.97 -2.71
N SER A 13 29.10 -6.90 -1.95
CA SER A 13 28.33 -7.88 -1.16
C SER A 13 27.53 -7.20 -0.06
N VAL A 14 28.13 -6.23 0.65
CA VAL A 14 27.45 -5.45 1.69
C VAL A 14 26.33 -4.59 1.12
N ILE A 15 26.56 -3.90 0.00
CA ILE A 15 25.54 -3.06 -0.66
C ILE A 15 24.37 -3.93 -1.12
N ARG A 16 24.65 -5.10 -1.73
CA ARG A 16 23.60 -6.03 -2.16
C ARG A 16 22.81 -6.59 -0.99
N GLY A 17 23.48 -7.04 0.06
CA GLY A 17 22.84 -7.56 1.28
C GLY A 17 21.97 -6.50 1.97
N GLY A 18 22.50 -5.29 2.12
CA GLY A 18 21.76 -4.15 2.67
C GLY A 18 20.53 -3.80 1.84
N GLY A 19 20.66 -3.76 0.51
CA GLY A 19 19.54 -3.52 -0.40
C GLY A 19 18.43 -4.57 -0.28
N LEU A 20 18.79 -5.85 -0.09
CA LEU A 20 17.82 -6.92 0.10
C LEU A 20 17.05 -6.78 1.42
N ILE A 21 17.74 -6.47 2.51
CA ILE A 21 17.12 -6.24 3.83
C ILE A 21 16.13 -5.07 3.76
N VAL A 22 16.54 -3.94 3.17
CA VAL A 22 15.68 -2.76 3.00
C VAL A 22 14.46 -3.10 2.15
N ASN A 23 14.63 -3.85 1.06
CA ASN A 23 13.51 -4.26 0.21
C ASN A 23 12.50 -5.13 0.95
N VAL A 24 12.95 -6.10 1.75
CA VAL A 24 12.06 -6.95 2.57
C VAL A 24 11.32 -6.11 3.62
N ALA A 25 12.02 -5.18 4.29
CA ALA A 25 11.40 -4.29 5.25
C ALA A 25 10.32 -3.40 4.62
N LEU A 26 10.61 -2.82 3.46
CA LEU A 26 9.64 -1.99 2.72
C LEU A 26 8.45 -2.81 2.20
N LEU A 27 8.70 -4.03 1.71
CA LEU A 27 7.63 -4.94 1.30
C LEU A 27 6.67 -5.21 2.46
N GLY A 28 7.20 -5.56 3.64
CA GLY A 28 6.39 -5.75 4.85
C GLY A 28 5.62 -4.49 5.25
N ALA A 29 6.28 -3.32 5.22
CA ALA A 29 5.64 -2.04 5.54
C ALA A 29 4.50 -1.70 4.57
N PHE A 30 4.67 -1.94 3.27
CA PHE A 30 3.62 -1.71 2.27
C PHE A 30 2.44 -2.67 2.44
N MET A 31 2.69 -3.95 2.73
CA MET A 31 1.63 -4.92 3.00
C MET A 31 0.81 -4.54 4.24
N LEU A 32 1.49 -4.18 5.34
CA LEU A 32 0.82 -3.71 6.56
C LEU A 32 0.05 -2.41 6.30
N GLY A 33 0.66 -1.46 5.59
CA GLY A 33 0.00 -0.21 5.22
C GLY A 33 -1.24 -0.43 4.36
N ALA A 34 -1.22 -1.41 3.45
CA ALA A 34 -2.36 -1.77 2.62
C ALA A 34 -3.51 -2.32 3.48
N LEU A 35 -3.22 -3.22 4.43
CA LEU A 35 -4.22 -3.75 5.37
C LEU A 35 -4.86 -2.63 6.22
N PHE A 36 -4.04 -1.75 6.81
CA PHE A 36 -4.58 -0.62 7.58
C PHE A 36 -5.41 0.34 6.72
N SER A 37 -5.00 0.57 5.48
CA SER A 37 -5.74 1.43 4.55
C SER A 37 -7.07 0.78 4.14
N TYR A 38 -7.09 -0.55 3.96
CA TYR A 38 -8.32 -1.30 3.70
C TYR A 38 -9.30 -1.17 4.86
N ASP A 39 -8.86 -1.45 6.09
CA ASP A 39 -9.73 -1.37 7.28
C ASP A 39 -10.25 0.06 7.49
N ALA A 40 -9.40 1.07 7.28
CA ALA A 40 -9.80 2.48 7.35
C ALA A 40 -10.82 2.86 6.25
N ALA A 41 -10.66 2.33 5.03
CA ALA A 41 -11.60 2.56 3.94
C ALA A 41 -12.97 1.97 4.26
N ILE A 42 -13.02 0.71 4.71
CA ILE A 42 -14.26 0.04 5.09
C ILE A 42 -14.95 0.75 6.25
N PHE A 43 -14.21 1.09 7.32
CA PHE A 43 -14.77 1.81 8.47
C PHE A 43 -15.41 3.15 8.06
N ARG A 44 -14.75 3.91 7.19
CA ARG A 44 -15.28 5.20 6.70
C ARG A 44 -16.48 5.03 5.79
N PHE A 45 -16.46 4.01 4.95
CA PHE A 45 -17.57 3.68 4.06
C PHE A 45 -18.82 3.26 4.84
N GLU A 46 -18.68 2.39 5.84
CA GLU A 46 -19.78 1.99 6.71
C GLU A 46 -20.33 3.18 7.51
N ARG A 47 -19.44 4.04 8.03
CA ARG A 47 -19.81 5.27 8.74
C ARG A 47 -20.57 6.26 7.85
N ALA A 48 -20.27 6.31 6.55
CA ALA A 48 -20.98 7.14 5.58
C ALA A 48 -22.39 6.61 5.23
N GLY A 49 -22.74 5.40 5.69
CA GLY A 49 -24.02 4.73 5.41
C GLY A 49 -23.96 3.64 4.35
N GLY A 50 -22.75 3.25 3.90
CA GLY A 50 -22.57 2.15 2.95
C GLY A 50 -22.90 2.53 1.51
N LEU A 51 -23.55 1.63 0.76
CA LEU A 51 -24.04 1.94 -0.59
C LEU A 51 -25.33 2.75 -0.48
N PRO A 52 -25.39 3.98 -1.00
CA PRO A 52 -26.62 4.76 -1.00
C PRO A 52 -27.66 4.10 -1.93
N ASP A 53 -28.93 4.15 -1.53
CA ASP A 53 -30.02 3.77 -2.41
C ASP A 53 -30.12 4.76 -3.59
N VAL A 54 -30.37 4.26 -4.79
CA VAL A 54 -30.42 5.07 -6.03
C VAL A 54 -31.84 5.63 -6.26
N SER A 55 -32.71 5.57 -5.25
CA SER A 55 -34.07 6.08 -5.31
C SER A 55 -34.12 7.62 -5.22
N VAL A 56 -35.05 8.23 -5.95
CA VAL A 56 -35.27 9.69 -5.94
C VAL A 56 -35.66 10.19 -4.54
N SER A 57 -36.39 9.37 -3.79
CA SER A 57 -36.75 9.63 -2.38
C SER A 57 -35.51 9.74 -1.49
N TYR A 58 -34.54 8.85 -1.65
CA TYR A 58 -33.30 8.88 -0.88
C TYR A 58 -32.46 10.12 -1.18
N LEU A 59 -32.39 10.52 -2.46
CA LEU A 59 -31.66 11.74 -2.85
C LEU A 59 -32.27 13.01 -2.26
N LEU A 60 -33.61 13.09 -2.21
CA LEU A 60 -34.31 14.22 -1.57
C LEU A 60 -34.09 14.24 -0.06
N GLU A 61 -34.16 13.08 0.59
CA GLU A 61 -33.88 12.93 2.01
C GLU A 61 -32.44 13.33 2.34
N LEU A 62 -31.47 12.86 1.54
CA LEU A 62 -30.05 13.20 1.68
C LEU A 62 -29.83 14.70 1.49
N ALA A 63 -30.43 15.32 0.48
CA ALA A 63 -30.33 16.76 0.22
C ALA A 63 -30.90 17.62 1.35
N SER A 64 -31.91 17.11 2.07
CA SER A 64 -32.51 17.77 3.22
C SER A 64 -31.80 17.49 4.55
N SER A 65 -30.83 16.57 4.58
CA SER A 65 -30.14 16.15 5.79
C SER A 65 -29.07 17.16 6.21
N PRO A 66 -29.05 17.61 7.49
CA PRO A 66 -27.98 18.48 7.98
C PRO A 66 -26.61 17.80 7.99
N ASP A 67 -26.56 16.47 7.94
CA ASP A 67 -25.32 15.67 8.01
C ASP A 67 -24.71 15.36 6.63
N ILE A 68 -25.27 15.90 5.53
CA ILE A 68 -24.81 15.58 4.16
C ILE A 68 -23.32 15.87 3.96
N LEU A 69 -22.82 16.97 4.52
CA LEU A 69 -21.40 17.32 4.42
C LEU A 69 -20.52 16.33 5.19
N ALA A 70 -20.93 15.92 6.38
CA ALA A 70 -20.19 14.93 7.17
C ALA A 70 -20.11 13.58 6.45
N ARG A 71 -21.23 13.11 5.89
CA ARG A 71 -21.27 11.88 5.07
C ARG A 71 -20.40 12.00 3.82
N GLY A 72 -20.46 13.14 3.12
CA GLY A 72 -19.62 13.41 1.96
C GLY A 72 -18.13 13.36 2.28
N VAL A 73 -17.72 13.90 3.43
CA VAL A 73 -16.33 13.80 3.91
C VAL A 73 -15.94 12.36 4.20
N ASP A 74 -16.80 11.56 4.86
CA ASP A 74 -16.51 10.16 5.13
C ASP A 74 -16.39 9.32 3.84
N TYR A 75 -17.22 9.56 2.80
CA TYR A 75 -17.04 8.94 1.47
C TYR A 75 -15.72 9.35 0.80
N LEU A 76 -15.37 10.64 0.86
CA LEU A 76 -14.13 11.12 0.28
C LEU A 76 -12.92 10.47 0.97
N LEU A 77 -12.93 10.37 2.30
CA LEU A 77 -11.89 9.70 3.07
C LEU A 77 -11.83 8.20 2.74
N ALA A 78 -12.98 7.52 2.66
CA ALA A 78 -13.05 6.11 2.26
C ALA A 78 -12.40 5.89 0.88
N TRP A 79 -12.68 6.77 -0.09
CA TRP A 79 -12.07 6.73 -1.41
C TRP A 79 -10.56 6.96 -1.38
N LEU A 80 -10.08 7.95 -0.62
CA LEU A 80 -8.65 8.21 -0.45
C LEU A 80 -7.91 7.01 0.15
N PHE A 81 -8.49 6.38 1.19
CA PHE A 81 -7.92 5.18 1.79
C PHE A 81 -7.95 3.98 0.84
N ALA A 82 -9.00 3.81 0.04
CA ALA A 82 -9.06 2.78 -0.99
C ALA A 82 -7.97 2.98 -2.06
N CYS A 83 -7.77 4.21 -2.54
CA CYS A 83 -6.67 4.56 -3.46
C CYS A 83 -5.29 4.27 -2.85
N ALA A 84 -5.09 4.64 -1.58
CA ALA A 84 -3.86 4.35 -0.86
C ALA A 84 -3.63 2.83 -0.73
N CYS A 85 -4.67 2.06 -0.39
CA CYS A 85 -4.63 0.60 -0.31
C CYS A 85 -4.18 -0.02 -1.64
N VAL A 86 -4.76 0.41 -2.77
CA VAL A 86 -4.39 -0.06 -4.11
C VAL A 86 -2.94 0.29 -4.42
N GLY A 87 -2.52 1.53 -4.15
CA GLY A 87 -1.14 1.97 -4.36
C GLY A 87 -0.13 1.17 -3.55
N LEU A 88 -0.40 0.92 -2.26
CA LEU A 88 0.46 0.13 -1.38
C LEU A 88 0.50 -1.35 -1.79
N THR A 89 -0.63 -1.90 -2.22
CA THR A 89 -0.69 -3.26 -2.78
C THR A 89 0.17 -3.38 -4.03
N TRP A 90 0.09 -2.39 -4.93
CA TRP A 90 0.93 -2.35 -6.13
C TRP A 90 2.43 -2.26 -5.79
N MET A 91 2.82 -1.42 -4.84
CA MET A 91 4.20 -1.32 -4.37
C MET A 91 4.68 -2.63 -3.73
N SER A 92 3.79 -3.35 -3.04
CA SER A 92 4.09 -4.67 -2.49
C SER A 92 4.35 -5.70 -3.60
N ILE A 93 3.54 -5.72 -4.66
CA ILE A 93 3.77 -6.60 -5.82
C ILE A 93 5.11 -6.31 -6.48
N LEU A 94 5.44 -5.02 -6.70
CA LEU A 94 6.74 -4.63 -7.24
C LEU A 94 7.89 -5.07 -6.32
N GLY A 95 7.79 -4.81 -5.02
CA GLY A 95 8.79 -5.22 -4.03
C GLY A 95 9.01 -6.73 -3.99
N ALA A 96 7.94 -7.52 -4.07
CA ALA A 96 7.99 -8.97 -4.15
C ALA A 96 8.65 -9.46 -5.45
N ARG A 97 8.37 -8.82 -6.59
CA ARG A 97 9.04 -9.11 -7.87
C ARG A 97 10.54 -8.86 -7.79
N TRP A 98 10.96 -7.71 -7.23
CA TRP A 98 12.38 -7.40 -7.05
C TRP A 98 13.06 -8.38 -6.10
N PHE A 99 12.39 -8.76 -5.00
CA PHE A 99 12.87 -9.76 -4.06
C PHE A 99 13.10 -11.11 -4.74
N TYR A 100 12.13 -11.59 -5.52
CA TYR A 100 12.24 -12.82 -6.29
C TYR A 100 13.45 -12.80 -7.24
N HIS A 101 13.64 -11.72 -7.99
CA HIS A 101 14.80 -11.57 -8.88
C HIS A 101 16.13 -11.54 -8.10
N ALA A 102 16.15 -10.95 -6.91
CA ALA A 102 17.34 -10.93 -6.07
C ALA A 102 17.67 -12.35 -5.55
N CYS A 103 16.67 -13.13 -5.12
CA CYS A 103 16.85 -14.53 -4.72
C CYS A 103 17.37 -15.40 -5.88
N LEU A 104 16.81 -15.24 -7.09
CA LEU A 104 17.30 -15.96 -8.26
C LEU A 104 18.77 -15.64 -8.55
N ARG A 105 19.16 -14.36 -8.46
CA ARG A 105 20.56 -13.97 -8.65
C ARG A 105 21.49 -14.62 -7.62
N THR A 106 21.07 -14.76 -6.36
CA THR A 106 21.90 -15.40 -5.33
C THR A 106 22.02 -16.92 -5.48
N VAL A 107 21.02 -17.57 -6.09
CA VAL A 107 21.03 -19.04 -6.29
C VAL A 107 21.79 -19.43 -7.55
N LEU A 108 21.75 -18.59 -8.59
CA LEU A 108 22.37 -18.85 -9.90
C LEU A 108 23.79 -18.29 -10.06
N SER A 109 24.27 -17.50 -9.09
CA SER A 109 25.64 -16.94 -9.06
C SER A 109 26.59 -17.83 -8.29
#